data_AF-A0A7C4AQJ8-F1
#
_entry.id   AF-A0A7C4AQJ8-F1
#
_cell.length_a   1.000
_cell.length_b   1.000
_cell.length_c   1.000
_cell.angle_alpha   90.00
_cell.angle_beta   90.00
_cell.angle_gamma   90.00
#
_symmetry.space_group_name_H-M   'P 1'
#
loop_
_entity.id
_entity.type
_entity.pdbx_description
1 polymer ?
#
loop_
_entity_poly.entity_id
_entity_poly.type
_entity_poly.pdbx_seq_one_letter_code
_entity_poly.pdbx_strand_id
1 'polypeptide(L)'
;MEPKTERIRKRVLIPLVISIICCVGVFMASSLWLEKALLVRKLDEDRLRLKTGLYEVIVSNVGLLNCALDYVHDLHGLSAFAALNDREGLYQFMRPTFERLAKEYGVTHAEFIDSERRSFLKLHRPNDFGSVVERDILLRAAASGESYGGLEIGPAGNLAIRCVRPWKVNGKLIGFI
;
A
#
# COMPACT_ATOMS: atom_id res chain seq x y z
N MET A 1 77.47 -26.20 -11.42
CA MET A 1 77.09 -25.63 -12.73
C MET A 1 75.69 -26.12 -13.04
N GLU A 2 74.65 -25.31 -12.76
CA GLU A 2 73.29 -25.65 -13.23
C GLU A 2 73.32 -25.74 -14.78
N PRO A 3 72.75 -26.78 -15.39
CA PRO A 3 72.79 -26.96 -16.83
C PRO A 3 72.12 -25.77 -17.51
N LYS A 4 72.77 -25.21 -18.54
CA LYS A 4 72.39 -23.98 -19.27
C LYS A 4 70.92 -23.97 -19.73
N THR A 5 70.35 -25.15 -19.96
CA THR A 5 68.95 -25.43 -20.30
C THR A 5 67.95 -25.09 -19.19
N GLU A 6 68.32 -25.25 -17.92
CA GLU A 6 67.42 -25.03 -16.77
C GLU A 6 67.15 -23.53 -16.53
N ARG A 7 68.18 -22.69 -16.71
CA ARG A 7 68.06 -21.23 -16.64
C ARG A 7 67.16 -20.66 -17.74
N ILE A 8 67.27 -21.17 -18.96
CA ILE A 8 66.43 -20.73 -20.09
C ILE A 8 64.98 -21.16 -19.86
N ARG A 9 64.77 -22.40 -19.40
CA ARG A 9 63.44 -22.92 -19.07
C ARG A 9 62.77 -22.07 -17.98
N LYS A 10 63.46 -21.76 -16.87
CA LYS A 10 62.91 -20.89 -15.80
C LYS A 10 62.63 -19.46 -16.29
N ARG A 11 63.50 -18.88 -17.13
CA ARG A 11 63.32 -17.50 -17.66
C ARG A 11 62.11 -17.36 -18.60
N VAL A 12 61.66 -18.44 -19.24
CA VAL A 12 60.49 -18.44 -20.14
C VAL A 12 59.23 -19.02 -19.48
N LEU A 13 59.34 -20.09 -18.68
CA LEU A 13 58.17 -20.71 -18.03
C LEU A 13 57.55 -19.83 -16.96
N ILE A 14 58.36 -19.15 -16.15
CA ILE A 14 57.87 -18.32 -15.04
C ILE A 14 56.97 -17.17 -15.55
N PRO A 15 57.39 -16.33 -16.51
CA PRO A 15 56.51 -15.27 -17.02
C PRO A 15 55.28 -15.83 -17.73
N LEU A 16 55.38 -16.99 -18.39
CA LEU A 16 54.24 -17.66 -19.02
C LEU A 16 53.19 -18.09 -17.97
N VAL A 17 53.62 -18.75 -16.89
CA VAL A 17 52.73 -19.18 -15.80
C VAL A 17 52.11 -17.97 -15.10
N ILE A 18 52.88 -16.91 -14.85
CA ILE A 18 52.35 -15.65 -14.28
C ILE A 18 51.31 -15.04 -15.21
N SER A 19 51.58 -14.97 -16.52
CA SER A 19 50.61 -14.46 -17.50
C SER A 19 49.32 -15.27 -17.49
N ILE A 20 49.39 -16.60 -17.40
CA ILE A 20 48.21 -17.46 -17.32
C ILE A 20 47.43 -17.19 -16.03
N ILE A 21 48.10 -17.09 -14.88
CA ILE A 21 47.44 -16.79 -13.60
C ILE A 21 46.79 -15.40 -13.64
N CYS A 22 47.47 -14.40 -14.20
CA CYS A 22 46.91 -13.05 -14.37
C CYS A 22 45.68 -13.08 -15.29
N CYS A 23 45.73 -13.77 -16.42
CA CYS A 23 44.58 -13.92 -17.32
C CYS A 23 43.39 -14.60 -16.61
N VAL A 24 43.64 -15.67 -15.85
CA VAL A 24 42.59 -16.36 -15.08
C VAL A 24 42.02 -15.44 -13.99
N GLY A 25 42.87 -14.69 -13.29
CA GLY A 25 42.45 -13.74 -12.26
C GLY A 25 41.59 -12.60 -12.81
N VAL A 26 41.99 -12.01 -13.94
CA VAL A 26 41.21 -10.97 -14.63
C VAL A 26 39.89 -11.54 -15.14
N PHE A 27 39.92 -12.72 -15.77
CA PHE A 27 38.71 -13.39 -16.24
C PHE A 27 37.75 -13.66 -15.08
N MET A 28 38.23 -14.21 -13.97
CA MET A 28 37.42 -14.50 -12.79
C MET A 28 36.85 -13.22 -12.16
N ALA A 29 37.67 -12.17 -11.99
CA ALA A 29 37.22 -10.88 -11.48
C ALA A 29 36.16 -10.24 -12.39
N SER A 30 36.36 -10.29 -13.71
CA SER A 30 35.41 -9.77 -14.70
C SER A 30 34.09 -10.54 -14.68
N SER A 31 34.14 -11.87 -14.53
CA SER A 31 32.97 -12.73 -14.43
C SER A 31 32.16 -12.42 -13.17
N LEU A 32 32.83 -12.30 -12.01
CA LEU A 32 32.19 -11.93 -10.74
C LEU A 32 31.60 -10.52 -10.79
N TRP A 33 32.25 -9.59 -11.49
CA TRP A 33 31.75 -8.22 -11.65
C TRP A 33 30.51 -8.18 -12.55
N LEU A 34 30.51 -8.95 -13.64
CA LEU A 34 29.37 -9.09 -14.53
C LEU A 34 28.17 -9.74 -13.83
N GLU A 35 28.40 -10.80 -13.06
CA GLU A 35 27.36 -11.48 -12.28
C GLU A 35 26.70 -10.53 -11.26
N LYS A 36 27.50 -9.74 -10.52
CA LYS A 36 26.99 -8.72 -9.60
C LYS A 36 26.21 -7.63 -10.35
N ALA A 37 26.69 -7.16 -11.49
CA ALA A 37 26.00 -6.15 -12.28
C ALA A 37 24.65 -6.63 -12.80
N LEU A 38 24.56 -7.90 -13.22
CA LEU A 38 23.31 -8.54 -13.65
C LEU A 38 22.33 -8.71 -12.48
N LEU A 39 22.82 -9.14 -11.31
CA LEU A 39 22.00 -9.31 -10.11
C LEU A 39 21.39 -8.00 -9.64
N VAL A 40 22.18 -6.92 -9.60
CA VAL A 40 21.70 -5.58 -9.19
C VAL A 40 20.61 -5.08 -10.13
N ARG A 41 20.80 -5.22 -11.46
CA ARG A 41 19.78 -4.84 -12.44
C ARG A 41 18.48 -5.61 -12.27
N LYS A 42 18.56 -6.92 -12.05
CA LYS A 42 17.38 -7.77 -11.85
C LYS A 42 16.63 -7.40 -10.56
N LEU A 43 17.36 -7.14 -9.48
CA LEU A 43 16.78 -6.67 -8.22
C LEU A 43 16.08 -5.31 -8.37
N ASP A 44 16.65 -4.39 -9.14
CA ASP A 44 16.03 -3.08 -9.37
C ASP A 44 14.78 -3.18 -10.27
N GLU A 45 14.80 -4.01 -11.30
CA GLU A 45 13.62 -4.30 -12.12
C GLU A 45 12.50 -4.96 -11.31
N ASP A 46 12.83 -5.98 -10.51
CA ASP A 46 11.86 -6.67 -9.67
C ASP A 46 11.30 -5.75 -8.58
N ARG A 47 12.13 -4.88 -7.98
CA ARG A 47 11.69 -3.85 -7.02
C ARG A 47 10.76 -2.85 -7.67
N LEU A 48 11.07 -2.39 -8.88
CA LEU A 48 10.21 -1.44 -9.59
C LEU A 48 8.88 -2.09 -9.93
N ARG A 49 8.88 -3.32 -10.47
CA ARG A 49 7.66 -4.09 -10.76
C ARG A 49 6.80 -4.31 -9.53
N LEU A 50 7.41 -4.68 -8.40
CA LEU A 50 6.71 -4.86 -7.13
C LEU A 50 6.06 -3.55 -6.65
N LYS A 51 6.80 -2.45 -6.70
CA LYS A 51 6.26 -1.13 -6.34
C LYS A 51 5.10 -0.75 -7.25
N THR A 52 5.28 -0.85 -8.57
CA THR A 52 4.25 -0.51 -9.54
C THR A 52 3.01 -1.37 -9.36
N GLY A 53 3.16 -2.70 -9.24
CA GLY A 53 2.03 -3.59 -9.01
C GLY A 53 1.30 -3.32 -7.69
N LEU A 54 2.02 -3.01 -6.62
CA LEU A 54 1.40 -2.60 -5.35
C LEU A 54 0.64 -1.27 -5.49
N TYR A 55 1.24 -0.29 -6.18
CA TYR A 55 0.58 1.00 -6.46
C TYR A 55 -0.68 0.82 -7.29
N GLU A 56 -0.66 -0.02 -8.33
CA GLU A 56 -1.83 -0.33 -9.14
C GLU A 56 -2.95 -0.97 -8.32
N VAL A 57 -2.62 -1.91 -7.44
CA VAL A 57 -3.59 -2.52 -6.51
C VAL A 57 -4.20 -1.47 -5.59
N ILE A 58 -3.38 -0.57 -5.00
CA ILE A 58 -3.87 0.50 -4.13
C ILE A 58 -4.80 1.44 -4.89
N VAL A 59 -4.38 1.94 -6.05
CA VAL A 59 -5.16 2.87 -6.87
C VAL A 59 -6.48 2.25 -7.32
N SER A 60 -6.46 1.00 -7.76
CA SER A 60 -7.66 0.27 -8.16
C SER A 60 -8.67 0.12 -7.02
N ASN A 61 -8.20 -0.32 -5.84
CA ASN A 61 -9.07 -0.47 -4.66
C ASN A 61 -9.58 0.87 -4.14
N VAL A 62 -8.75 1.91 -4.14
CA VAL A 62 -9.18 3.28 -3.79
C VAL A 62 -10.27 3.77 -4.75
N GLY A 63 -10.13 3.49 -6.05
CA GLY A 63 -11.16 3.78 -7.05
C GLY A 63 -12.48 3.08 -6.75
N LEU A 64 -12.44 1.78 -6.48
CA LEU A 64 -13.62 0.99 -6.12
C LEU A 64 -14.31 1.50 -4.84
N LEU A 65 -13.52 1.82 -3.80
CA LEU A 65 -14.06 2.37 -2.55
C LEU A 65 -14.68 3.75 -2.76
N ASN A 66 -14.08 4.59 -3.62
CA ASN A 66 -14.68 5.88 -3.98
C ASN A 66 -16.01 5.71 -4.72
N CYS A 67 -16.11 4.77 -5.65
CA CYS A 67 -17.39 4.44 -6.31
C CYS A 67 -18.44 3.95 -5.30
N ALA A 68 -18.03 3.13 -4.33
CA ALA A 68 -18.92 2.69 -3.25
C ALA A 68 -19.40 3.88 -2.40
N LEU A 69 -18.50 4.83 -2.09
CA LEU A 69 -18.84 6.06 -1.39
C LEU A 69 -19.74 6.99 -2.22
N ASP A 70 -19.59 7.03 -3.54
CA ASP A 70 -20.50 7.76 -4.45
C ASP A 70 -21.91 7.18 -4.35
N TYR A 71 -22.01 5.85 -4.46
CA TYR A 71 -23.29 5.16 -4.32
C TYR A 71 -23.95 5.41 -2.95
N VAL A 72 -23.18 5.33 -1.86
CA VAL A 72 -23.69 5.58 -0.50
C VAL A 72 -24.14 7.03 -0.35
N HIS A 73 -23.38 7.99 -0.89
CA HIS A 73 -23.73 9.41 -0.81
C HIS A 73 -25.06 9.72 -1.50
N ASP A 74 -25.37 9.03 -2.59
CA ASP A 74 -26.59 9.25 -3.39
C ASP A 74 -27.82 8.49 -2.85
N LEU A 75 -27.67 7.74 -1.74
CA LEU A 75 -28.80 7.10 -1.07
C LEU A 75 -29.74 8.14 -0.47
N HIS A 76 -30.91 8.26 -1.09
CA HIS A 76 -31.99 9.10 -0.61
C HIS A 76 -32.37 8.71 0.83
N GLY A 77 -32.44 9.70 1.72
CA GLY A 77 -32.78 9.49 3.14
C GLY A 77 -31.58 9.28 4.06
N LEU A 78 -30.36 9.06 3.54
CA LEU A 78 -29.17 8.88 4.38
C LEU A 78 -28.92 10.10 5.29
N SER A 79 -29.10 11.31 4.76
CA SER A 79 -28.94 12.58 5.49
C SER A 79 -29.98 12.79 6.61
N ALA A 80 -31.15 12.12 6.53
CA ALA A 80 -32.18 12.23 7.56
C ALA A 80 -31.74 11.58 8.88
N PHE A 81 -31.02 10.47 8.81
CA PHE A 81 -30.50 9.78 10.01
C PHE A 81 -29.44 10.60 10.73
N ALA A 82 -28.60 11.34 10.00
CA ALA A 82 -27.67 12.29 10.60
C ALA A 82 -28.40 13.45 11.30
N ALA A 83 -29.46 13.97 10.70
CA ALA A 83 -30.23 15.06 11.31
C ALA A 83 -30.94 14.64 12.60
N LEU A 84 -31.38 13.38 12.68
CA LEU A 84 -32.08 12.82 13.84
C LEU A 84 -31.16 12.19 14.88
N ASN A 85 -29.84 12.12 14.62
CA ASN A 85 -28.88 11.39 15.42
C ASN A 85 -29.30 9.92 15.68
N ASP A 86 -30.03 9.33 14.72
CA ASP A 86 -30.65 8.01 14.86
C ASP A 86 -29.68 6.92 14.39
N ARG A 87 -28.85 6.48 15.33
CA ARG A 87 -27.82 5.45 15.07
C ARG A 87 -28.43 4.11 14.68
N GLU A 88 -29.50 3.68 15.35
CA GLU A 88 -30.12 2.38 15.09
C GLU A 88 -30.83 2.39 13.75
N GLY A 89 -31.58 3.45 13.44
CA GLY A 89 -32.17 3.65 12.12
C GLY A 89 -31.11 3.67 11.01
N LEU A 90 -29.99 4.37 11.21
CA LEU A 90 -28.88 4.38 10.26
C LEU A 90 -28.29 2.98 10.04
N TYR A 91 -28.12 2.21 11.12
CA TYR A 91 -27.63 0.83 11.05
C TYR A 91 -28.56 -0.05 10.24
N GLN A 92 -29.87 -0.03 10.52
CA GLN A 92 -30.86 -0.81 9.78
C GLN A 92 -30.93 -0.40 8.31
N PHE A 93 -30.84 0.90 8.02
CA PHE A 93 -30.85 1.44 6.67
C PHE A 93 -29.61 1.04 5.86
N MET A 94 -28.43 1.11 6.47
CA MET A 94 -27.17 0.86 5.77
C MET A 94 -26.73 -0.60 5.76
N ARG A 95 -27.23 -1.45 6.66
CA ARG A 95 -26.85 -2.86 6.75
C ARG A 95 -27.00 -3.60 5.41
N PRO A 96 -28.13 -3.54 4.68
CA PRO A 96 -28.27 -4.24 3.39
C PRO A 96 -27.25 -3.78 2.34
N THR A 97 -26.95 -2.47 2.31
CA THR A 97 -25.94 -1.91 1.41
C THR A 97 -24.55 -2.40 1.78
N PHE A 98 -24.20 -2.41 3.07
CA PHE A 98 -22.92 -2.92 3.54
C PHE A 98 -22.74 -4.41 3.28
N GLU A 99 -23.75 -5.25 3.54
CA GLU A 99 -23.70 -6.68 3.28
C GLU A 99 -23.45 -6.99 1.79
N ARG A 100 -24.10 -6.22 0.91
CA ARG A 100 -23.86 -6.31 -0.54
C ARG A 100 -22.45 -5.86 -0.92
N LEU A 101 -21.98 -4.73 -0.41
CA LEU A 101 -20.62 -4.25 -0.65
C LEU A 101 -19.54 -5.23 -0.15
N ALA A 102 -19.78 -5.84 1.00
CA ALA A 102 -18.91 -6.87 1.56
C ALA A 102 -18.88 -8.13 0.68
N LYS A 103 -20.04 -8.58 0.20
CA LYS A 103 -20.17 -9.80 -0.61
C LYS A 103 -19.64 -9.63 -2.04
N GLU A 104 -19.95 -8.52 -2.69
CA GLU A 104 -19.65 -8.31 -4.12
C GLU A 104 -18.27 -7.70 -4.35
N TYR A 105 -17.81 -6.84 -3.44
CA TYR A 105 -16.60 -6.04 -3.62
C TYR A 105 -15.57 -6.21 -2.50
N GLY A 106 -15.82 -7.10 -1.52
CA GLY A 106 -14.88 -7.40 -0.45
C GLY A 106 -14.67 -6.27 0.55
N VAL A 107 -15.62 -5.32 0.66
CA VAL A 107 -15.56 -4.25 1.67
C VAL A 107 -15.65 -4.85 3.06
N THR A 108 -14.59 -4.71 3.85
CA THR A 108 -14.49 -5.36 5.18
C THR A 108 -14.99 -4.47 6.31
N HIS A 109 -14.90 -3.14 6.16
CA HIS A 109 -15.24 -2.18 7.20
C HIS A 109 -15.96 -0.99 6.55
N ALA A 110 -17.05 -0.55 7.19
CA ALA A 110 -17.72 0.71 6.90
C ALA A 110 -18.10 1.37 8.23
N GLU A 111 -17.78 2.66 8.34
CA GLU A 111 -17.91 3.42 9.58
C GLU A 111 -18.48 4.80 9.26
N PHE A 112 -19.41 5.27 10.07
CA PHE A 112 -19.81 6.66 10.11
C PHE A 112 -19.11 7.32 11.29
N ILE A 113 -18.53 8.49 11.04
CA ILE A 113 -17.75 9.27 11.99
C ILE A 113 -18.40 10.64 12.07
N ASP A 114 -18.56 11.19 13.26
CA ASP A 114 -19.13 12.54 13.42
C ASP A 114 -18.12 13.65 13.05
N SER A 115 -18.58 14.91 13.04
CA SER A 115 -17.73 16.07 12.77
C SER A 115 -16.60 16.29 13.79
N GLU A 116 -16.71 15.70 14.98
CA GLU A 116 -15.69 15.73 16.03
C GLU A 116 -14.69 14.57 15.90
N ARG A 117 -14.78 13.77 14.82
CA ARG A 117 -13.96 12.58 14.56
C ARG A 117 -14.21 11.45 15.56
N ARG A 118 -15.38 11.37 16.19
CA ARG A 118 -15.77 10.23 17.02
C ARG A 118 -16.52 9.22 16.17
N SER A 119 -16.28 7.94 16.46
CA SER A 119 -16.98 6.85 15.81
C SER A 119 -18.46 6.89 16.18
N PHE A 120 -19.32 7.20 15.22
CA PHE A 120 -20.77 7.26 15.42
C PHE A 120 -21.41 5.88 15.25
N LEU A 121 -21.04 5.16 14.18
CA LEU A 121 -21.54 3.83 13.87
C LEU A 121 -20.47 3.03 13.13
N LYS A 122 -20.23 1.77 13.53
CA LYS A 122 -19.45 0.81 12.76
C LYS A 122 -20.35 -0.31 12.30
N LEU A 123 -20.55 -0.48 10.99
CA LEU A 123 -21.49 -1.47 10.46
C LEU A 123 -21.07 -2.92 10.78
N HIS A 124 -19.76 -3.16 10.89
CA HIS A 124 -19.19 -4.46 11.25
C HIS A 124 -19.17 -4.74 12.76
N ARG A 125 -19.31 -3.70 13.59
CA ARG A 125 -19.29 -3.76 15.07
C ARG A 125 -20.16 -2.65 15.66
N PRO A 126 -21.50 -2.73 15.55
CA PRO A 126 -22.40 -1.62 15.91
C PRO A 126 -22.35 -1.24 17.39
N ASN A 127 -21.87 -2.15 18.26
CA ASN A 127 -21.69 -1.91 19.69
C ASN A 127 -20.42 -1.12 20.03
N ASP A 128 -19.49 -0.92 19.08
CA ASP A 128 -18.23 -0.20 19.27
C ASP A 128 -18.34 1.24 18.74
N PHE A 129 -18.63 2.22 19.61
CA PHE A 129 -18.85 3.63 19.24
C PHE A 129 -18.25 4.62 20.26
N GLY A 130 -18.24 5.92 19.93
CA GLY A 130 -17.85 7.04 20.81
C GLY A 130 -16.34 7.32 20.92
N SER A 131 -15.50 6.37 20.50
CA SER A 131 -14.04 6.53 20.46
C SER A 131 -13.61 7.59 19.44
N VAL A 132 -12.60 8.39 19.79
CA VAL A 132 -11.97 9.33 18.86
C VAL A 132 -11.16 8.54 17.83
N VAL A 133 -11.30 8.93 16.56
CA VAL A 133 -10.59 8.36 15.44
C VAL A 133 -9.47 9.32 15.03
N GLU A 134 -8.23 8.89 15.15
CA GLU A 134 -7.03 9.70 14.86
C GLU A 134 -6.23 9.15 13.67
N ARG A 135 -6.91 8.43 12.78
CA ARG A 135 -6.35 7.83 11.56
C ARG A 135 -5.83 8.91 10.59
N ASP A 136 -4.65 8.72 10.03
CA ASP A 136 -3.99 9.69 9.12
C ASP A 136 -4.86 10.02 7.91
N ILE A 137 -5.53 9.01 7.34
CA ILE A 137 -6.42 9.19 6.18
C ILE A 137 -7.60 10.09 6.55
N LEU A 138 -8.17 9.93 7.74
CA LEU A 138 -9.26 10.79 8.23
C LEU A 138 -8.79 12.21 8.46
N LEU A 139 -7.62 12.40 9.07
CA LEU A 139 -7.04 13.72 9.31
C LEU A 139 -6.80 14.48 8.01
N ARG A 140 -6.32 13.78 6.97
CA ARG A 140 -6.10 14.36 5.64
C ARG A 140 -7.40 14.76 4.96
N ALA A 141 -8.42 13.90 4.99
CA ALA A 141 -9.75 14.22 4.46
C ALA A 141 -10.40 15.39 5.21
N ALA A 142 -10.22 15.47 6.53
CA ALA A 142 -10.70 16.58 7.35
C ALA A 142 -9.98 17.90 7.02
N ALA A 143 -8.67 17.85 6.80
CA ALA A 143 -7.87 19.03 6.47
C ALA A 143 -8.12 19.55 5.05
N SER A 144 -8.26 18.67 4.06
CA SER A 144 -8.56 19.07 2.68
C SER A 144 -10.03 19.41 2.46
N GLY A 145 -10.93 18.82 3.24
CA GLY A 145 -12.37 18.89 2.99
C GLY A 145 -12.81 18.09 1.76
N GLU A 146 -11.94 17.23 1.24
CA GLU A 146 -12.15 16.36 0.08
C GLU A 146 -11.97 14.88 0.46
N SER A 147 -12.41 13.97 -0.42
CA SER A 147 -12.15 12.54 -0.25
C SER A 147 -10.66 12.24 -0.27
N TYR A 148 -10.22 11.36 0.62
CA TYR A 148 -8.84 10.89 0.67
C TYR A 148 -8.80 9.38 0.87
N GLY A 149 -7.96 8.69 0.10
CA GLY A 149 -7.84 7.24 0.16
C GLY A 149 -6.42 6.76 -0.05
N GLY A 150 -6.11 5.61 0.52
CA GLY A 150 -4.79 5.02 0.42
C GLY A 150 -4.58 3.85 1.37
N LEU A 151 -3.32 3.42 1.45
CA LEU A 151 -2.87 2.37 2.36
C LEU A 151 -2.57 2.97 3.74
N GLU A 152 -3.11 2.34 4.79
CA GLU A 152 -2.90 2.74 6.18
C GLU A 152 -2.65 1.51 7.06
N ILE A 153 -1.85 1.71 8.11
CA ILE A 153 -1.62 0.71 9.16
C ILE A 153 -2.68 0.90 10.24
N GLY A 154 -3.49 -0.13 10.47
CA GLY A 154 -4.47 -0.13 11.56
C GLY A 154 -3.82 -0.27 12.94
N PRO A 155 -4.58 -0.06 14.03
CA PRO A 155 -4.05 -0.11 15.40
C PRO A 155 -3.41 -1.45 15.78
N ALA A 156 -3.82 -2.54 15.15
CA ALA A 156 -3.28 -3.88 15.35
C ALA A 156 -2.08 -4.21 14.44
N GLY A 157 -1.52 -3.23 13.74
CA GLY A 157 -0.41 -3.42 12.79
C GLY A 157 -0.80 -4.03 11.45
N ASN A 158 -2.10 -4.15 11.16
CA ASN A 158 -2.60 -4.68 9.90
C ASN A 158 -2.62 -3.61 8.80
N LEU A 159 -2.18 -3.96 7.60
CA LEU A 159 -2.31 -3.11 6.42
C LEU A 159 -3.74 -3.13 5.90
N ALA A 160 -4.32 -1.96 5.65
CA ALA A 160 -5.65 -1.82 5.07
C ALA A 160 -5.69 -0.67 4.08
N ILE A 161 -6.38 -0.87 2.97
CA ILE A 161 -6.72 0.22 2.05
C ILE A 161 -8.03 0.81 2.55
N ARG A 162 -8.08 2.13 2.73
CA ARG A 162 -9.26 2.87 3.19
C ARG A 162 -9.47 4.10 2.33
N CYS A 163 -10.73 4.50 2.21
CA CYS A 163 -11.12 5.80 1.70
C CYS A 163 -12.00 6.45 2.75
N VAL A 164 -11.83 7.76 2.93
CA VAL A 164 -12.65 8.59 3.79
C VAL A 164 -13.23 9.70 2.94
N ARG A 165 -14.53 9.94 3.07
CA ARG A 165 -15.23 11.06 2.44
C ARG A 165 -15.87 11.97 3.47
N PRO A 166 -15.61 13.28 3.42
CA PRO A 166 -16.38 14.25 4.19
C PRO A 166 -17.86 14.19 3.82
N TRP A 167 -18.70 13.95 4.82
CA TRP A 167 -20.14 13.89 4.65
C TRP A 167 -20.72 15.29 4.87
N LYS A 168 -21.20 15.91 3.79
CA LYS A 168 -21.75 17.27 3.80
C LYS A 168 -23.23 17.24 3.43
N VAL A 169 -24.06 17.94 4.20
CA VAL A 169 -25.48 18.15 3.90
C VAL A 169 -25.71 19.65 3.78
N ASN A 170 -26.25 20.09 2.63
CA ASN A 170 -26.43 21.50 2.30
C ASN A 170 -25.14 22.34 2.49
N GLY A 171 -23.98 21.78 2.11
CA GLY A 171 -22.67 22.42 2.25
C GLY A 171 -22.08 22.38 3.67
N LYS A 172 -22.83 21.97 4.69
CA LYS A 172 -22.34 21.83 6.07
C LYS A 172 -21.75 20.44 6.29
N LEU A 173 -20.52 20.37 6.79
CA LEU A 173 -19.90 19.12 7.24
C LEU A 173 -20.64 18.60 8.47
N ILE A 174 -21.15 17.37 8.38
CA ILE A 174 -21.83 16.67 9.47
C ILE A 174 -21.04 15.47 9.98
N GLY A 175 -20.01 15.04 9.25
CA GLY A 175 -19.17 13.92 9.62
C GLY A 175 -18.34 13.39 8.47
N PHE A 176 -17.97 12.12 8.56
CA PHE A 176 -17.21 11.39 7.56
C PHE A 176 -17.77 9.97 7.41
N ILE A 177 -17.56 9.39 6.23
CA ILE A 177 -17.84 7.99 5.92
C ILE A 177 -16.53 7.36 5.45
#